data_AF-A0A6J3QV76-F1
#
_entry.id   AF-A0A6J3QV76-F1
#
_cell.length_a   1.000
_cell.length_b   1.000
_cell.length_c   1.000
_cell.angle_alpha   90.00
_cell.angle_beta   90.00
_cell.angle_gamma   90.00
#
_symmetry.space_group_name_H-M   'P 1'
#
loop_
_entity.id
_entity.type
_entity.pdbx_description
1 polymer ?
#
loop_
_entity_poly.entity_id
_entity_poly.type
_entity_poly.pdbx_seq_one_letter_code
_entity_poly.pdbx_strand_id
1 'polypeptide(L)'
;MSLRKQTPTSSGPSNRPTSGPGSPNKVLRLFGGLEVPGTLSLEVWIDAGTQIFFSYAIGLGALTALGSYNRFNNNCYKDAIILALINSGTSFFAGFVVFSILGFMATEQGVHISKVAESGPGLAFIAYPRADTLMPVAPLWAALFFMLLLLGLDSQFVGVEVFITGLLDLLPASYYFCFQREISVALCCTLCFVIDLSVVTDGGMYVFQLFDYYSASGTPVLSAFWECVVISWVYGADRFMDDVACMIGYRPCPWMKWCWSFFTLLVCMALLPPGLPSPRLYLFC
;
A
#
# COMPACT_ATOMS: atom_id res chain seq x y z
N MET A 1 -26.44 -52.85 -33.20
CA MET A 1 -27.91 -52.81 -33.14
C MET A 1 -28.33 -51.34 -33.30
N SER A 2 -29.27 -51.02 -34.19
CA SER A 2 -29.55 -49.64 -34.62
C SER A 2 -30.98 -49.20 -34.27
N LEU A 3 -31.22 -47.87 -34.31
CA LEU A 3 -32.49 -47.16 -34.12
C LEU A 3 -32.95 -47.07 -32.64
N ARG A 4 -33.56 -45.95 -32.18
CA ARG A 4 -34.49 -45.06 -32.88
C ARG A 4 -34.40 -43.59 -32.41
N LYS A 5 -34.68 -42.64 -33.32
CA LYS A 5 -34.82 -41.18 -33.06
C LYS A 5 -36.11 -40.85 -32.28
N GLN A 6 -36.09 -39.77 -31.49
CA GLN A 6 -37.29 -38.98 -31.16
C GLN A 6 -36.99 -37.47 -30.97
N THR A 7 -37.68 -36.66 -31.77
CA THR A 7 -38.02 -35.23 -31.66
C THR A 7 -39.37 -35.07 -32.40
N PRO A 8 -40.18 -33.99 -32.27
CA PRO A 8 -40.04 -32.74 -31.50
C PRO A 8 -41.11 -32.68 -30.36
N THR A 9 -41.27 -31.67 -29.49
CA THR A 9 -41.24 -30.19 -29.58
C THR A 9 -40.70 -29.63 -28.22
N SER A 10 -40.73 -28.35 -27.81
CA SER A 10 -41.45 -27.15 -28.28
C SER A 10 -40.68 -25.82 -27.98
N SER A 11 -41.43 -24.71 -27.90
CA SER A 11 -41.03 -23.31 -27.72
C SER A 11 -40.67 -22.88 -26.29
N GLY A 12 -39.55 -22.18 -26.14
CA GLY A 12 -39.21 -21.30 -25.02
C GLY A 12 -38.17 -20.26 -25.48
N PRO A 13 -38.23 -18.98 -25.06
CA PRO A 13 -37.46 -17.92 -25.69
C PRO A 13 -35.96 -18.05 -25.41
N SER A 14 -35.15 -17.86 -26.45
CA SER A 14 -33.71 -17.73 -26.33
C SER A 14 -33.36 -16.39 -25.69
N ASN A 15 -33.20 -16.38 -24.36
CA ASN A 15 -32.60 -15.27 -23.62
C ASN A 15 -31.09 -15.17 -23.94
N ARG A 16 -30.78 -14.74 -25.17
CA ARG A 16 -29.48 -14.16 -25.52
C ARG A 16 -29.47 -12.76 -24.87
N PRO A 17 -28.65 -12.48 -23.86
CA PRO A 17 -28.60 -11.15 -23.28
C PRO A 17 -28.08 -10.17 -24.33
N THR A 18 -28.96 -9.29 -24.82
CA THR A 18 -28.63 -8.20 -25.73
C THR A 18 -27.94 -7.06 -24.98
N SER A 19 -26.77 -7.35 -24.40
CA SER A 19 -25.93 -6.35 -23.76
C SER A 19 -25.15 -5.57 -24.82
N GLY A 20 -25.78 -4.56 -25.40
CA GLY A 20 -25.09 -3.56 -26.21
C GLY A 20 -23.99 -2.84 -25.42
N PRO A 21 -22.94 -2.33 -26.08
CA PRO A 21 -21.87 -1.59 -25.43
C PRO A 21 -22.39 -0.21 -24.98
N GLY A 22 -22.40 0.06 -23.67
CA GLY A 22 -22.69 1.40 -23.15
C GLY A 22 -23.86 1.57 -22.16
N SER A 23 -24.21 0.57 -21.33
CA SER A 23 -25.12 0.80 -20.20
C SER A 23 -24.37 1.20 -18.91
N PRO A 24 -24.59 2.41 -18.35
CA PRO A 24 -23.91 2.85 -17.12
C PRO A 24 -24.29 2.02 -15.87
N ASN A 25 -25.35 1.20 -15.97
CA ASN A 25 -25.83 0.35 -14.88
C ASN A 25 -24.91 -0.84 -14.55
N LYS A 26 -23.85 -1.11 -15.35
CA LYS A 26 -22.90 -2.20 -15.07
C LYS A 26 -21.99 -1.88 -13.87
N VAL A 27 -21.47 -0.66 -13.76
CA VAL A 27 -20.64 -0.23 -12.61
C VAL A 27 -21.46 -0.26 -11.32
N LEU A 28 -22.71 0.22 -11.36
CA LEU A 28 -23.58 0.21 -10.18
C LEU A 28 -23.92 -1.20 -9.68
N ARG A 29 -23.93 -2.22 -10.56
CA ARG A 29 -24.12 -3.63 -10.16
C ARG A 29 -22.89 -4.27 -9.53
N LEU A 30 -21.68 -3.76 -9.77
CA LEU A 30 -20.47 -4.18 -9.05
C LEU A 30 -20.51 -3.70 -7.59
N PHE A 31 -20.99 -2.48 -7.33
CA PHE A 31 -21.21 -1.98 -5.97
C PHE A 31 -22.45 -2.57 -5.29
N GLY A 32 -23.53 -2.82 -6.05
CA GLY A 32 -24.77 -3.43 -5.52
C GLY A 32 -24.65 -4.92 -5.18
N GLY A 33 -23.54 -5.57 -5.53
CA GLY A 33 -23.20 -6.95 -5.16
C GLY A 33 -22.22 -7.06 -3.98
N LEU A 34 -21.90 -5.95 -3.32
CA LEU A 34 -21.10 -5.97 -2.10
C LEU A 34 -21.96 -6.52 -0.96
N GLU A 35 -21.95 -7.86 -0.77
CA GLU A 35 -22.31 -8.45 0.52
C GLU A 35 -21.44 -7.77 1.57
N VAL A 36 -22.05 -6.91 2.39
CA VAL A 36 -21.32 -6.20 3.44
C VAL A 36 -20.87 -7.27 4.42
N PRO A 37 -19.56 -7.63 4.47
CA PRO A 37 -19.10 -8.59 5.46
C PRO A 37 -19.35 -7.92 6.81
N GLY A 38 -19.96 -8.63 7.76
CA GLY A 38 -20.46 -8.01 8.99
C GLY A 38 -19.41 -7.09 9.60
N THR A 39 -19.66 -5.77 9.57
CA THR A 39 -18.67 -4.68 9.79
C THR A 39 -18.15 -4.57 11.24
N LEU A 40 -18.34 -5.64 12.00
CA LEU A 40 -17.97 -5.86 13.39
C LEU A 40 -16.92 -6.98 13.54
N SER A 41 -16.50 -7.67 12.47
CA SER A 41 -15.34 -8.57 12.56
C SER A 41 -14.07 -7.75 12.79
N LEU A 42 -13.33 -8.09 13.85
CA LEU A 42 -12.08 -7.42 14.23
C LEU A 42 -11.04 -7.45 13.09
N GLU A 43 -11.03 -8.54 12.33
CA GLU A 43 -10.18 -8.79 11.15
C GLU A 43 -10.30 -7.66 10.11
N VAL A 44 -11.51 -7.24 9.73
CA VAL A 44 -11.72 -6.15 8.75
C VAL A 44 -11.16 -4.80 9.25
N TRP A 45 -11.17 -4.56 10.56
CA TRP A 45 -10.59 -3.35 11.15
C TRP A 45 -9.06 -3.43 11.26
N ILE A 46 -8.51 -4.62 11.49
CA ILE A 46 -7.07 -4.87 11.43
C ILE A 46 -6.57 -4.68 9.99
N ASP A 47 -7.24 -5.26 8.99
CA ASP A 47 -6.91 -5.09 7.57
C ASP A 47 -6.95 -3.62 7.15
N ALA A 48 -8.01 -2.89 7.52
CA ALA A 48 -8.14 -1.46 7.22
C ALA A 48 -7.04 -0.61 7.88
N GLY A 49 -6.69 -0.90 9.13
CA GLY A 49 -5.60 -0.21 9.82
C GLY A 49 -4.22 -0.54 9.23
N THR A 50 -4.01 -1.81 8.85
CA THR A 50 -2.80 -2.31 8.17
C THR A 50 -2.61 -1.64 6.81
N GLN A 51 -3.68 -1.57 6.02
CA GLN A 51 -3.69 -0.88 4.71
C GLN A 51 -3.30 0.59 4.86
N ILE A 52 -3.86 1.30 5.84
CA ILE A 52 -3.52 2.71 6.13
C ILE A 52 -2.06 2.84 6.56
N PHE A 53 -1.61 1.98 7.49
CA PHE A 53 -0.27 2.03 8.06
C PHE A 53 0.82 1.88 6.98
N PHE A 54 0.69 0.88 6.11
CA PHE A 54 1.65 0.67 5.01
C PHE A 54 1.50 1.68 3.88
N SER A 55 0.28 2.18 3.61
CA SER A 55 0.06 3.22 2.60
C SER A 55 0.80 4.54 2.89
N TYR A 56 1.15 4.83 4.14
CA TYR A 56 1.97 6.00 4.52
C TYR A 56 3.43 5.66 4.88
N ALA A 57 3.85 4.39 4.74
CA ALA A 57 5.20 3.93 5.12
C ALA A 57 5.59 4.29 6.58
N ILE A 58 4.64 4.16 7.52
CA ILE A 58 4.85 4.54 8.93
C ILE A 58 5.88 3.60 9.59
N GLY A 59 6.72 4.14 10.48
CA GLY A 59 7.77 3.36 11.17
C GLY A 59 9.01 3.02 10.33
N LEU A 60 9.06 3.46 9.06
CA LEU A 60 10.20 3.30 8.14
C LEU A 60 11.10 4.55 8.06
N GLY A 61 10.87 5.56 8.92
CA GLY A 61 11.63 6.82 8.92
C GLY A 61 11.39 7.75 7.72
N ALA A 62 10.60 7.33 6.72
CA ALA A 62 10.48 8.04 5.44
C ALA A 62 9.96 9.49 5.57
N LEU A 63 8.85 9.66 6.29
CA LEU A 63 8.29 10.99 6.56
C LEU A 63 9.20 11.85 7.46
N THR A 64 10.01 11.22 8.33
CA THR A 64 10.97 11.91 9.19
C THR A 64 12.12 12.50 8.39
N ALA A 65 12.69 11.73 7.45
CA ALA A 65 13.77 12.20 6.56
C ALA A 65 13.27 13.22 5.53
N LEU A 66 12.08 13.03 4.93
CA LEU A 66 11.47 14.06 4.08
C LEU A 66 11.16 15.35 4.87
N GLY A 67 10.82 15.23 6.15
CA GLY A 67 10.62 16.34 7.06
C GLY A 67 11.91 17.11 7.39
N SER A 68 13.06 16.44 7.50
CA SER A 68 14.33 17.09 7.86
C SER A 68 14.89 18.00 6.76
N TYR A 69 14.51 17.75 5.50
CA TYR A 69 14.81 18.63 4.36
C TYR A 69 13.90 19.86 4.24
N ASN A 70 12.85 19.95 5.05
CA ASN A 70 11.92 21.06 5.03
C ASN A 70 12.41 22.24 5.89
N ARG A 71 11.86 23.43 5.66
CA ARG A 71 12.17 24.62 6.48
C ARG A 71 11.55 24.46 7.87
N PHE A 72 12.29 24.83 8.92
CA PHE A 72 11.82 24.75 10.31
C PHE A 72 10.45 25.42 10.56
N ASN A 73 10.20 26.56 9.90
CA ASN A 73 8.94 27.31 10.01
C ASN A 73 7.84 26.84 9.01
N ASN A 74 7.99 25.67 8.38
CA ASN A 74 6.99 25.16 7.46
C ASN A 74 5.77 24.59 8.21
N ASN A 75 4.56 24.73 7.64
CA ASN A 75 3.34 24.26 8.27
C ASN A 75 3.10 22.76 8.05
N CYS A 76 3.94 21.94 8.68
CA CYS A 76 3.85 20.47 8.63
C CYS A 76 2.48 19.93 9.07
N TYR A 77 1.73 20.65 9.92
CA TYR A 77 0.38 20.26 10.35
C TYR A 77 -0.64 20.29 9.20
N LYS A 78 -0.61 21.35 8.37
CA LYS A 78 -1.45 21.42 7.17
C LYS A 78 -1.01 20.38 6.14
N ASP A 79 0.29 20.22 5.94
CA ASP A 79 0.82 19.27 4.97
C ASP A 79 0.44 17.83 5.32
N ALA A 80 0.48 17.45 6.61
CA ALA A 80 0.02 16.14 7.07
C ALA A 80 -1.48 15.89 6.79
N ILE A 81 -2.33 16.89 6.97
CA ILE A 81 -3.77 16.78 6.64
C ILE A 81 -3.97 16.66 5.13
N ILE A 82 -3.27 17.46 4.33
CA ILE A 82 -3.35 17.43 2.86
C ILE A 82 -2.86 16.07 2.34
N LEU A 83 -1.73 15.58 2.83
CA LEU A 83 -1.18 14.26 2.52
C LEU A 83 -2.19 13.15 2.84
N ALA A 84 -2.84 13.22 4.02
CA ALA A 84 -3.84 12.24 4.42
C ALA A 84 -5.08 12.22 3.51
N LEU A 85 -5.56 13.41 3.11
CA LEU A 85 -6.69 13.56 2.19
C LEU A 85 -6.36 13.10 0.78
N ILE A 86 -5.19 13.46 0.25
CA ILE A 86 -4.73 13.09 -1.10
C ILE A 86 -4.51 11.58 -1.18
N ASN A 87 -3.77 10.98 -0.24
CA ASN A 87 -3.51 9.54 -0.26
C ASN A 87 -4.80 8.70 -0.18
N SER A 88 -5.71 9.07 0.73
CA SER A 88 -7.01 8.39 0.88
C SER A 88 -7.90 8.60 -0.35
N GLY A 89 -7.94 9.81 -0.92
CA GLY A 89 -8.70 10.12 -2.12
C GLY A 89 -8.19 9.41 -3.37
N THR A 90 -6.87 9.36 -3.55
CA THR A 90 -6.21 8.60 -4.64
C THR A 90 -6.47 7.10 -4.50
N SER A 91 -6.37 6.55 -3.28
CA SER A 91 -6.67 5.13 -3.01
C SER A 91 -8.13 4.78 -3.32
N PHE A 92 -9.07 5.64 -2.92
CA PHE A 92 -10.49 5.48 -3.21
C PHE A 92 -10.78 5.53 -4.72
N PHE A 93 -10.20 6.50 -5.43
CA PHE A 93 -10.31 6.61 -6.88
C PHE A 93 -9.69 5.41 -7.62
N ALA A 94 -8.50 4.97 -7.21
CA ALA A 94 -7.84 3.78 -7.74
C ALA A 94 -8.72 2.54 -7.57
N GLY A 95 -9.41 2.39 -6.43
CA GLY A 95 -10.41 1.34 -6.21
C GLY A 95 -11.51 1.32 -7.28
N PHE A 96 -12.08 2.47 -7.65
CA PHE A 96 -13.06 2.53 -8.75
C PHE A 96 -12.49 2.08 -10.09
N VAL A 97 -11.25 2.49 -10.42
CA VAL A 97 -10.58 2.10 -11.66
C VAL A 97 -10.35 0.57 -11.68
N VAL A 98 -9.81 0.03 -10.57
CA VAL A 98 -9.57 -1.41 -10.36
C VAL A 98 -10.84 -2.23 -10.56
N PHE A 99 -11.90 -1.94 -9.81
CA PHE A 99 -13.15 -2.72 -9.89
C PHE A 99 -13.89 -2.53 -11.21
N SER A 100 -13.71 -1.40 -11.90
CA SER A 100 -14.29 -1.18 -13.25
C SER A 100 -13.61 -2.06 -14.30
N ILE A 101 -12.29 -2.17 -14.28
CA ILE A 101 -11.53 -3.02 -15.23
C ILE A 101 -11.80 -4.51 -14.96
N LEU A 102 -11.76 -4.94 -13.70
CA LEU A 102 -12.11 -6.31 -13.32
C LEU A 102 -13.57 -6.65 -13.66
N GLY A 103 -14.50 -5.71 -13.48
CA GLY A 103 -15.90 -5.84 -13.86
C GLY A 103 -16.14 -5.96 -15.37
N PHE A 104 -15.38 -5.22 -16.17
CA PHE A 104 -15.34 -5.38 -17.62
C PHE A 104 -14.83 -6.78 -18.01
N MET A 105 -13.67 -7.18 -17.47
CA MET A 105 -13.06 -8.50 -17.72
C MET A 105 -13.98 -9.67 -17.35
N ALA A 106 -14.65 -9.60 -16.18
CA ALA A 106 -15.64 -10.57 -15.75
C ALA A 106 -16.83 -10.68 -16.73
N THR A 107 -17.28 -9.55 -17.26
CA THR A 107 -18.37 -9.48 -18.24
C THR A 107 -17.97 -10.11 -19.57
N GLU A 108 -16.80 -9.77 -20.12
CA GLU A 108 -16.31 -10.30 -21.40
C GLU A 108 -16.02 -11.81 -21.34
N GLN A 109 -15.59 -12.30 -20.18
CA GLN A 109 -15.29 -13.74 -19.98
C GLN A 109 -16.50 -14.55 -19.49
N GLY A 110 -17.63 -13.91 -19.15
CA GLY A 110 -18.83 -14.57 -18.64
C GLY A 110 -18.64 -15.25 -17.27
N VAL A 111 -17.69 -14.77 -16.46
CA VAL A 111 -17.35 -15.34 -15.13
C VAL A 111 -17.74 -14.39 -14.00
N HIS A 112 -17.86 -14.92 -12.79
CA HIS A 112 -18.13 -14.10 -11.61
C HIS A 112 -16.90 -13.25 -11.21
N ILE A 113 -17.13 -12.05 -10.67
CA ILE A 113 -16.06 -11.09 -10.32
C ILE A 113 -15.01 -11.69 -9.36
N SER A 114 -15.44 -12.52 -8.41
CA SER A 114 -14.53 -13.20 -7.46
C SER A 114 -13.62 -14.27 -8.09
N LYS A 115 -13.77 -14.57 -9.39
CA LYS A 115 -12.86 -15.45 -10.15
C LYS A 115 -11.83 -14.68 -11.00
N VAL A 116 -11.92 -13.36 -11.08
CA VAL A 116 -10.90 -12.50 -11.71
C VAL A 116 -10.20 -11.57 -10.72
N ALA A 117 -10.78 -11.38 -9.53
CA ALA A 117 -10.23 -10.57 -8.44
C ALA A 117 -9.45 -11.41 -7.40
N GLU A 118 -8.54 -12.29 -7.86
CA GLU A 118 -7.63 -13.01 -6.94
C GLU A 118 -6.53 -12.05 -6.44
N SER A 119 -6.37 -11.93 -5.13
CA SER A 119 -5.44 -10.97 -4.51
C SER A 119 -3.95 -11.29 -4.75
N GLY A 120 -3.12 -10.24 -4.68
CA GLY A 120 -1.65 -10.35 -4.75
C GLY A 120 -1.06 -10.00 -6.12
N PRO A 121 0.25 -10.29 -6.35
CA PRO A 121 0.96 -9.87 -7.57
C PRO A 121 0.33 -10.42 -8.87
N GLY A 122 -0.32 -11.58 -8.82
CA GLY A 122 -1.03 -12.16 -9.96
C GLY A 122 -2.17 -11.30 -10.49
N LEU A 123 -2.82 -10.49 -9.63
CA LEU A 123 -3.83 -9.54 -10.06
C LEU A 123 -3.22 -8.53 -11.04
N ALA A 124 -2.15 -7.85 -10.61
CA ALA A 124 -1.41 -6.88 -11.40
C ALA A 124 -0.84 -7.48 -12.68
N PHE A 125 -0.10 -8.59 -12.60
CA PHE A 125 0.70 -9.05 -13.74
C PHE A 125 0.03 -10.12 -14.62
N ILE A 126 -1.15 -10.64 -14.25
CA ILE A 126 -1.90 -11.61 -15.08
C ILE A 126 -3.29 -11.08 -15.43
N ALA A 127 -4.06 -10.58 -14.45
CA ALA A 127 -5.44 -10.15 -14.72
C ALA A 127 -5.51 -8.86 -15.53
N TYR A 128 -4.72 -7.82 -15.19
CA TYR A 128 -4.74 -6.54 -15.92
C TYR A 128 -4.26 -6.63 -17.37
N PRO A 129 -3.06 -7.17 -17.69
CA PRO A 129 -2.65 -7.33 -19.09
C PRO A 129 -3.67 -8.13 -19.93
N ARG A 130 -4.34 -9.10 -19.31
CA ARG A 130 -5.42 -9.85 -19.96
C ARG A 130 -6.69 -9.02 -20.15
N ALA A 131 -7.01 -8.10 -19.24
CA ALA A 131 -8.11 -7.15 -19.43
C ALA A 131 -7.77 -6.10 -20.51
N ASP A 132 -6.54 -5.58 -20.53
CA ASP A 132 -6.06 -4.59 -21.52
C ASP A 132 -6.14 -5.11 -22.95
N THR A 133 -5.78 -6.39 -23.18
CA THR A 133 -5.90 -7.03 -24.50
C THR A 133 -7.34 -7.22 -24.98
N LEU A 134 -8.34 -7.14 -24.08
CA LEU A 134 -9.76 -7.18 -24.41
C LEU A 134 -10.35 -5.79 -24.67
N MET A 135 -9.64 -4.70 -24.29
CA MET A 135 -10.12 -3.33 -24.48
C MET A 135 -9.81 -2.79 -25.89
N PRO A 136 -10.70 -1.94 -26.45
CA PRO A 136 -10.42 -1.26 -27.71
C PRO A 136 -9.22 -0.32 -27.54
N VAL A 137 -8.33 -0.28 -28.54
CA VAL A 137 -7.05 0.44 -28.47
C VAL A 137 -6.12 -0.11 -27.35
N ALA A 138 -6.06 -1.44 -27.20
CA ALA A 138 -5.19 -2.14 -26.25
C ALA A 138 -3.76 -1.59 -26.08
N PRO A 139 -3.02 -1.15 -27.13
CA PRO A 139 -1.69 -0.56 -26.95
C PRO A 139 -1.66 0.70 -26.09
N LEU A 140 -2.72 1.52 -26.09
CA LEU A 140 -2.84 2.71 -25.24
C LEU A 140 -3.05 2.30 -23.78
N TRP A 141 -3.95 1.36 -23.51
CA TRP A 141 -4.24 0.88 -22.16
C TRP A 141 -3.03 0.18 -21.55
N ALA A 142 -2.34 -0.69 -22.30
CA ALA A 142 -1.10 -1.32 -21.86
C ALA A 142 -0.01 -0.27 -21.53
N ALA A 143 0.15 0.78 -22.34
CA ALA A 143 1.11 1.85 -22.06
C ALA A 143 0.77 2.62 -20.77
N LEU A 144 -0.52 2.89 -20.53
CA LEU A 144 -1.00 3.51 -19.28
C LEU A 144 -0.86 2.57 -18.08
N PHE A 145 -1.08 1.26 -18.26
CA PHE A 145 -0.89 0.26 -17.21
C PHE A 145 0.59 0.14 -16.82
N PHE A 146 1.51 0.07 -17.78
CA PHE A 146 2.95 0.09 -17.47
C PHE A 146 3.45 1.43 -16.93
N MET A 147 2.69 2.53 -17.08
CA MET A 147 2.97 3.78 -16.37
C MET A 147 2.83 3.65 -14.84
N LEU A 148 2.10 2.63 -14.33
CA LEU A 148 2.08 2.31 -12.89
C LEU A 148 3.48 1.96 -12.35
N LEU A 149 4.41 1.51 -13.20
CA LEU A 149 5.80 1.30 -12.80
C LEU A 149 6.46 2.61 -12.32
N LEU A 150 6.02 3.78 -12.83
CA LEU A 150 6.53 5.07 -12.36
C LEU A 150 6.10 5.39 -10.92
N LEU A 151 4.93 4.91 -10.46
CA LEU A 151 4.51 5.05 -9.06
C LEU A 151 5.37 4.22 -8.12
N GLY A 152 5.73 3.01 -8.54
CA GLY A 152 6.69 2.17 -7.83
C GLY A 152 8.09 2.80 -7.81
N LEU A 153 8.52 3.36 -8.94
CA LEU A 153 9.83 3.99 -9.12
C LEU A 153 9.99 5.24 -8.22
N ASP A 154 8.98 6.11 -8.16
CA ASP A 154 8.96 7.27 -7.25
C ASP A 154 9.08 6.85 -5.77
N SER A 155 8.33 5.82 -5.38
CA SER A 155 8.42 5.23 -4.02
C SER A 155 9.82 4.66 -3.74
N GLN A 156 10.47 4.04 -4.72
CA GLN A 156 11.83 3.50 -4.58
C GLN A 156 12.88 4.60 -4.46
N PHE A 157 12.73 5.73 -5.17
CA PHE A 157 13.61 6.89 -4.96
C PHE A 157 13.53 7.40 -3.53
N VAL A 158 12.33 7.56 -2.98
CA VAL A 158 12.15 7.93 -1.56
C VAL A 158 12.76 6.85 -0.63
N GLY A 159 12.56 5.56 -0.91
CA GLY A 159 13.16 4.48 -0.10
C GLY A 159 14.69 4.54 -0.01
N VAL A 160 15.36 4.69 -1.15
CA VAL A 160 16.83 4.84 -1.21
C VAL A 160 17.27 6.14 -0.54
N GLU A 161 16.58 7.24 -0.81
CA GLU A 161 16.87 8.55 -0.23
C GLU A 161 16.86 8.49 1.30
N VAL A 162 15.81 7.91 1.90
CA VAL A 162 15.63 7.79 3.35
C VAL A 162 16.72 6.94 3.99
N PHE A 163 17.06 5.79 3.38
CA PHE A 163 18.14 4.93 3.86
C PHE A 163 19.50 5.66 3.84
N ILE A 164 19.79 6.38 2.75
CA ILE A 164 21.02 7.15 2.60
C ILE A 164 21.08 8.32 3.58
N THR A 165 19.97 9.02 3.83
CA THR A 165 19.89 10.08 4.85
C THR A 165 20.25 9.53 6.22
N GLY A 166 19.59 8.44 6.66
CA GLY A 166 19.88 7.81 7.95
C GLY A 166 21.32 7.29 8.07
N LEU A 167 21.90 6.77 6.99
CA LEU A 167 23.29 6.31 6.96
C LEU A 167 24.29 7.48 7.07
N LEU A 168 24.02 8.60 6.38
CA LEU A 168 24.91 9.77 6.37
C LEU A 168 24.81 10.58 7.67
N ASP A 169 23.62 10.70 8.27
CA ASP A 169 23.42 11.40 9.55
C ASP A 169 24.15 10.75 10.73
N LEU A 170 24.48 9.45 10.63
CA LEU A 170 25.30 8.71 11.61
C LEU A 170 26.81 8.96 11.46
N LEU A 171 27.28 9.54 10.36
CA LEU A 171 28.71 9.71 10.10
C LEU A 171 29.26 11.01 10.74
N PRO A 172 30.34 10.93 11.53
CA PRO A 172 30.88 12.10 12.21
C PRO A 172 31.51 13.07 11.19
N ALA A 173 31.42 14.37 11.48
CA ALA A 173 31.80 15.44 10.54
C ALA A 173 33.27 15.42 10.05
N SER A 174 34.14 14.62 10.66
CA SER A 174 35.51 14.38 10.18
C SER A 174 35.59 13.53 8.90
N TYR A 175 34.50 12.85 8.51
CA TYR A 175 34.44 11.97 7.34
C TYR A 175 33.77 12.62 6.10
N TYR A 176 33.46 13.92 6.14
CA TYR A 176 32.90 14.60 4.97
C TYR A 176 33.93 14.74 3.83
N PHE A 177 33.69 14.05 2.71
CA PHE A 177 34.44 14.18 1.47
C PHE A 177 33.53 14.47 0.27
N CYS A 178 34.10 15.06 -0.78
CA CYS A 178 33.36 15.38 -2.00
C CYS A 178 32.82 14.08 -2.65
N PHE A 179 31.54 14.08 -3.06
CA PHE A 179 30.82 12.93 -3.62
C PHE A 179 30.49 11.77 -2.65
N GLN A 180 30.64 11.94 -1.34
CA GLN A 180 30.26 10.91 -0.34
C GLN A 180 28.84 10.37 -0.54
N ARG A 181 27.85 11.25 -0.75
CA ARG A 181 26.45 10.87 -0.98
C ARG A 181 26.26 10.04 -2.25
N GLU A 182 26.87 10.46 -3.35
CA GLU A 182 26.77 9.75 -4.64
C GLU A 182 27.40 8.36 -4.58
N ILE A 183 28.54 8.23 -3.89
CA ILE A 183 29.21 6.94 -3.66
C ILE A 183 28.37 6.03 -2.74
N SER A 184 27.78 6.57 -1.67
CA SER A 184 26.86 5.81 -0.80
C SER A 184 25.62 5.33 -1.57
N VAL A 185 25.00 6.19 -2.40
CA VAL A 185 23.87 5.81 -3.27
C VAL A 185 24.27 4.71 -4.24
N ALA A 186 25.38 4.89 -4.98
CA ALA A 186 25.85 3.90 -5.95
C ALA A 186 26.14 2.53 -5.31
N LEU A 187 26.77 2.53 -4.13
CA LEU A 187 27.04 1.30 -3.36
C LEU A 187 25.74 0.65 -2.87
N CYS A 188 24.80 1.43 -2.33
CA CYS A 188 23.50 0.93 -1.90
C CYS A 188 22.73 0.29 -3.06
N CYS A 189 22.56 1.00 -4.18
CA CYS A 189 21.87 0.49 -5.37
C CYS A 189 22.54 -0.76 -5.95
N THR A 190 23.88 -0.85 -5.92
CA THR A 190 24.62 -2.04 -6.36
C THR A 190 24.37 -3.23 -5.44
N LEU A 191 24.32 -3.03 -4.13
CA LEU A 191 24.00 -4.09 -3.16
C LEU A 191 22.55 -4.56 -3.28
N CYS A 192 21.59 -3.63 -3.39
CA CYS A 192 20.18 -3.95 -3.66
C CYS A 192 20.05 -4.79 -4.93
N PHE A 193 20.65 -4.36 -6.05
CA PHE A 193 20.62 -5.11 -7.31
C PHE A 193 21.13 -6.56 -7.17
N VAL A 194 22.21 -6.78 -6.42
CA VAL A 194 22.74 -8.14 -6.17
C VAL A 194 21.79 -8.99 -5.33
N ILE A 195 21.06 -8.40 -4.39
CA ILE A 195 20.03 -9.09 -3.58
C ILE A 195 18.80 -9.40 -4.46
N ASP A 196 18.33 -8.41 -5.22
CA ASP A 196 17.13 -8.50 -6.06
C ASP A 196 17.27 -9.52 -7.20
N LEU A 197 18.50 -9.81 -7.66
CA LEU A 197 18.77 -10.92 -8.60
C LEU A 197 18.24 -12.27 -8.10
N SER A 198 18.14 -12.50 -6.78
CA SER A 198 17.55 -13.72 -6.22
C SER A 198 16.05 -13.86 -6.57
N VAL A 199 15.34 -12.74 -6.67
CA VAL A 199 13.90 -12.66 -6.99
C VAL A 199 13.62 -12.86 -8.48
N VAL A 200 14.65 -12.75 -9.34
CA VAL A 200 14.55 -12.97 -10.80
C VAL A 200 14.74 -14.45 -11.19
N THR A 201 15.13 -15.31 -10.25
CA THR A 201 15.30 -16.76 -10.50
C THR A 201 13.96 -17.49 -10.68
N ASP A 202 13.96 -18.73 -11.20
CA ASP A 202 12.75 -19.55 -11.35
C ASP A 202 11.99 -19.78 -10.02
N GLY A 203 12.70 -19.75 -8.89
CA GLY A 203 12.13 -19.81 -7.54
C GLY A 203 11.81 -18.45 -6.91
N GLY A 204 12.00 -17.35 -7.64
CA GLY A 204 12.01 -15.99 -7.13
C GLY A 204 10.71 -15.53 -6.47
N MET A 205 9.55 -16.07 -6.89
CA MET A 205 8.26 -15.80 -6.24
C MET A 205 8.23 -16.29 -4.78
N TYR A 206 8.93 -17.37 -4.44
CA TYR A 206 9.05 -17.84 -3.05
C TYR A 206 9.92 -16.89 -2.23
N VAL A 207 11.01 -16.37 -2.81
CA VAL A 207 11.90 -15.38 -2.16
C VAL A 207 11.15 -14.06 -1.94
N PHE A 208 10.38 -13.61 -2.93
CA PHE A 208 9.51 -12.44 -2.85
C PHE A 208 8.49 -12.58 -1.71
N GLN A 209 7.73 -13.68 -1.68
CA GLN A 209 6.73 -13.93 -0.64
C GLN A 209 7.34 -14.05 0.76
N LEU A 210 8.54 -14.63 0.87
CA LEU A 210 9.26 -14.70 2.14
C LEU A 210 9.66 -13.31 2.64
N PHE A 211 10.20 -12.47 1.77
CA PHE A 211 10.59 -11.10 2.11
C PHE A 211 9.38 -10.22 2.44
N ASP A 212 8.34 -10.26 1.62
CA ASP A 212 7.07 -9.54 1.85
C ASP A 212 6.46 -9.93 3.21
N TYR A 213 6.34 -11.24 3.48
CA TYR A 213 5.75 -11.73 4.71
C TYR A 213 6.58 -11.40 5.97
N TYR A 214 7.91 -11.53 5.95
CA TYR A 214 8.73 -11.35 7.15
C TYR A 214 9.27 -9.91 7.34
N SER A 215 9.62 -9.21 6.26
CA SER A 215 10.19 -7.86 6.34
C SER A 215 9.11 -6.79 6.44
N ALA A 216 8.04 -6.89 5.64
CA ALA A 216 7.02 -5.84 5.59
C ALA A 216 5.96 -5.96 6.70
N SER A 217 5.50 -7.17 7.06
CA SER A 217 4.25 -7.32 7.84
C SER A 217 4.28 -6.84 9.30
N GLY A 218 5.41 -6.99 10.02
CA GLY A 218 5.44 -6.77 11.49
C GLY A 218 6.50 -5.78 11.99
N THR A 219 7.69 -5.76 11.37
CA THR A 219 8.83 -4.94 11.80
C THR A 219 8.52 -3.43 11.82
N PRO A 220 7.87 -2.84 10.78
CA PRO A 220 7.58 -1.42 10.78
C PRO A 220 6.55 -1.01 11.85
N VAL A 221 5.57 -1.88 12.14
CA VAL A 221 4.56 -1.66 13.20
C VAL A 221 5.22 -1.64 14.59
N LEU A 222 6.18 -2.54 14.83
CA LEU A 222 6.95 -2.57 16.07
C LEU A 222 7.87 -1.34 16.21
N SER A 223 8.47 -0.88 15.10
CA SER A 223 9.26 0.36 15.05
C SER A 223 8.39 1.57 15.45
N ALA A 224 7.26 1.77 14.77
CA ALA A 224 6.34 2.87 15.03
C ALA A 224 5.76 2.86 16.46
N PHE A 225 5.52 1.67 17.04
CA PHE A 225 5.14 1.54 18.45
C PHE A 225 6.21 2.15 19.36
N TRP A 226 7.48 1.76 19.19
CA TRP A 226 8.58 2.28 20.02
C TRP A 226 8.86 3.76 19.78
N GLU A 227 8.81 4.24 18.53
CA GLU A 227 8.88 5.67 18.21
C GLU A 227 7.81 6.47 18.99
N CYS A 228 6.56 6.00 18.97
CA CYS A 228 5.45 6.64 19.69
C CYS A 228 5.63 6.62 21.21
N VAL A 229 6.15 5.53 21.79
CA VAL A 229 6.48 5.45 23.24
C VAL A 229 7.59 6.45 23.59
N VAL A 230 8.67 6.50 22.80
CA VAL A 230 9.80 7.40 23.05
C VAL A 230 9.36 8.87 22.96
N ILE A 231 8.64 9.26 21.91
CA ILE A 231 8.19 10.65 21.73
C ILE A 231 7.16 11.04 22.81
N SER A 232 6.14 10.20 23.03
CA SER A 232 5.00 10.58 23.87
C SER A 232 5.29 10.45 25.37
N TRP A 233 5.99 9.40 25.80
CA TRP A 233 6.14 9.05 27.22
C TRP A 233 7.56 9.30 27.76
N VAL A 234 8.62 9.13 26.96
CA VAL A 234 10.01 9.34 27.40
C VAL A 234 10.45 10.79 27.21
N TYR A 235 10.27 11.36 26.02
CA TYR A 235 10.55 12.77 25.73
C TYR A 235 9.49 13.69 26.35
N GLY A 236 8.22 13.31 26.19
CA GLY A 236 7.06 13.91 26.84
C GLY A 236 6.13 14.62 25.85
N ALA A 237 4.90 14.14 25.75
CA ALA A 237 3.89 14.62 24.78
C ALA A 237 3.60 16.13 24.85
N ASP A 238 3.68 16.76 26.04
CA ASP A 238 3.51 18.22 26.16
C ASP A 238 4.69 19.00 25.58
N ARG A 239 5.92 18.52 25.77
CA ARG A 239 7.13 19.14 25.17
C ARG A 239 7.07 19.05 23.66
N PHE A 240 6.69 17.89 23.12
CA PHE A 240 6.50 17.71 21.69
C PHE A 240 5.40 18.62 21.11
N MET A 241 4.28 18.83 21.81
CA MET A 241 3.27 19.84 21.42
C MET A 241 3.86 21.26 21.32
N ASP A 242 4.76 21.62 22.24
CA ASP A 242 5.35 22.95 22.34
C ASP A 242 6.46 23.16 21.31
N ASP A 243 7.24 22.13 21.00
CA ASP A 243 8.20 22.12 19.89
C ASP A 243 7.49 22.30 18.54
N VAL A 244 6.40 21.55 18.29
CA VAL A 244 5.58 21.72 17.08
C VAL A 244 4.94 23.11 17.04
N ALA A 245 4.49 23.65 18.18
CA ALA A 245 3.96 25.01 18.26
C ALA A 245 5.01 26.09 17.95
N CYS A 246 6.28 25.85 18.34
CA CYS A 246 7.42 26.69 17.98
C CYS A 246 7.69 26.67 16.47
N MET A 247 7.63 25.49 15.84
CA MET A 247 7.79 25.33 14.38
C MET A 247 6.68 26.03 13.58
N ILE A 248 5.40 25.78 13.89
CA ILE A 248 4.28 26.27 13.06
C ILE A 248 3.72 27.64 13.49
N GLY A 249 4.17 28.17 14.62
CA GLY A 249 3.74 29.46 15.17
C GLY A 249 2.37 29.47 15.88
N TYR A 250 1.74 28.31 16.07
CA TYR A 250 0.49 28.16 16.83
C TYR A 250 0.41 26.75 17.43
N ARG A 251 -0.30 26.59 18.56
CA ARG A 251 -0.43 25.27 19.20
C ARG A 251 -1.43 24.39 18.44
N PRO A 252 -1.07 23.14 18.05
CA PRO A 252 -2.00 22.22 17.40
C PRO A 252 -3.20 21.83 18.28
N CYS A 253 -4.19 21.16 17.68
CA CYS A 253 -5.38 20.70 18.40
C CYS A 253 -5.03 19.73 19.55
N PRO A 254 -5.49 19.95 20.81
CA PRO A 254 -5.16 19.10 21.95
C PRO A 254 -5.53 17.62 21.80
N TRP A 255 -6.42 17.28 20.87
CA TRP A 255 -6.76 15.89 20.52
C TRP A 255 -5.53 15.09 20.04
N MET A 256 -4.59 15.74 19.33
CA MET A 256 -3.36 15.09 18.85
C MET A 256 -2.53 14.50 19.99
N LYS A 257 -2.51 15.17 21.16
CA LYS A 257 -1.85 14.66 22.36
C LYS A 257 -2.38 13.28 22.74
N TRP A 258 -3.70 13.10 22.72
CA TRP A 258 -4.34 11.82 23.03
C TRP A 258 -4.13 10.79 21.91
N CYS A 259 -4.11 11.23 20.65
CA CYS A 259 -3.79 10.38 19.50
C CYS A 259 -2.45 9.67 19.68
N TRP A 260 -1.34 10.40 19.73
CA TRP A 260 -0.02 9.77 19.81
C TRP A 260 0.29 9.14 21.18
N SER A 261 -0.29 9.66 22.28
CA SER A 261 0.02 9.13 23.62
C SER A 261 -0.72 7.83 23.97
N PHE A 262 -1.84 7.52 23.30
CA PHE A 262 -2.68 6.37 23.63
C PHE A 262 -3.28 5.68 22.40
N PHE A 263 -3.97 6.40 21.51
CA PHE A 263 -4.66 5.75 20.39
C PHE A 263 -3.70 5.10 19.39
N THR A 264 -2.62 5.77 18.99
CA THR A 264 -1.63 5.22 18.07
C THR A 264 -0.95 3.98 18.66
N LEU A 265 -0.62 4.00 19.95
CA LEU A 265 -0.06 2.83 20.65
C LEU A 265 -1.05 1.65 20.67
N LEU A 266 -2.33 1.91 20.94
CA LEU A 266 -3.37 0.88 20.94
C LEU A 266 -3.58 0.32 19.53
N VAL A 267 -3.56 1.16 18.48
CA VAL A 267 -3.64 0.72 17.09
C VAL A 267 -2.43 -0.13 16.72
N CYS A 268 -1.19 0.30 17.01
CA CYS A 268 0.00 -0.51 16.72
C CYS A 268 -0.03 -1.87 17.45
N MET A 269 -0.53 -1.91 18.69
CA MET A 269 -0.72 -3.16 19.44
C MET A 269 -1.83 -4.05 18.88
N ALA A 270 -2.85 -3.49 18.24
CA ALA A 270 -3.93 -4.24 17.58
C ALA A 270 -3.54 -4.75 16.18
N LEU A 271 -2.62 -4.05 15.49
CA LEU A 271 -2.10 -4.44 14.17
C LEU A 271 -0.94 -5.45 14.26
N LEU A 272 -0.33 -5.65 15.43
CA LEU A 272 0.72 -6.63 15.64
C LEU A 272 0.18 -8.07 15.45
N PRO A 273 0.78 -8.90 14.57
CA PRO A 273 0.29 -10.25 14.31
C PRO A 273 0.24 -11.13 15.57
N PRO A 274 -0.84 -11.91 15.78
CA PRO A 274 -0.97 -12.83 16.92
C PRO A 274 -0.05 -14.04 16.75
N GLY A 275 1.25 -13.82 16.97
CA GLY A 275 2.32 -14.79 16.73
C GLY A 275 3.72 -14.25 16.99
N LEU A 276 3.95 -12.93 16.98
CA LEU A 276 5.21 -12.37 17.47
C LEU A 276 5.30 -12.57 19.00
N PRO A 277 6.43 -13.10 19.52
CA PRO A 277 6.63 -13.18 20.96
C PRO A 277 6.65 -11.77 21.56
N SER A 278 6.10 -11.64 22.77
CA SER A 278 6.02 -10.38 23.51
C SER A 278 7.34 -9.57 23.47
N PRO A 279 7.30 -8.22 23.49
CA PRO A 279 8.46 -7.34 23.24
C PRO A 279 9.66 -7.45 24.22
N ARG A 280 9.67 -8.44 25.11
CA ARG A 280 10.79 -8.76 26.02
C ARG A 280 11.98 -9.44 25.33
N LEU A 281 11.85 -9.92 24.08
CA LEU A 281 12.92 -10.69 23.42
C LEU A 281 13.84 -9.86 22.49
N TYR A 282 13.46 -8.63 22.12
CA TYR A 282 14.20 -7.81 21.16
C TYR A 282 15.13 -6.76 21.81
N LEU A 283 15.28 -6.77 23.14
CA LEU A 283 16.12 -5.80 23.87
C LEU A 283 17.59 -6.24 24.07
N PHE A 284 18.02 -7.33 23.42
CA PHE A 284 19.32 -7.99 23.67
C PHE A 284 19.96 -8.66 22.43
N CYS A 285 19.80 -8.06 21.24
CA CYS A 285 20.67 -8.26 20.08
C CYS A 285 21.10 -6.89 19.54
#